data_AF-A0A6G7PXV7-F1
#
_entry.id   AF-A0A6G7PXV7-F1
#
_cell.length_a   1.000
_cell.length_b   1.000
_cell.length_c   1.000
_cell.angle_alpha   90.00
_cell.angle_beta   90.00
_cell.angle_gamma   90.00
#
_symmetry.space_group_name_H-M   'P 1'
#
loop_
_entity.id
_entity.type
_entity.pdbx_description
1 polymer ?
#
loop_
_entity_poly.entity_id
_entity_poly.type
_entity_poly.pdbx_seq_one_letter_code
_entity_poly.pdbx_strand_id
1 'polypeptide(L)'
;MQWLAEFSAAERRQLLIMVALCVLFGVRYYPDNLFLTIRESVRYILAFFFYGGTLSFIMCKLVERATKRPISRKAILKFGLILALFFSITEALHVYFQLGPKKSP
;
A
#
# COMPACT_ATOMS: atom_id res chain seq x y z
N MET A 1 -8.07 15.57 -13.72
CA MET A 1 -8.57 14.18 -13.84
C MET A 1 -8.21 13.47 -15.16
N GLN A 2 -7.42 14.08 -16.06
CA GLN A 2 -7.06 13.46 -17.36
C GLN A 2 -6.18 12.20 -17.27
N TRP A 3 -5.41 12.02 -16.19
CA TRP A 3 -4.49 10.87 -16.03
C TRP A 3 -5.20 9.52 -15.82
N LEU A 4 -6.46 9.53 -15.33
CA LEU A 4 -7.27 8.30 -15.17
C LEU A 4 -7.73 7.74 -16.52
N ALA A 5 -7.76 8.56 -17.58
CA ALA A 5 -8.11 8.11 -18.93
C ALA A 5 -7.03 7.24 -19.58
N GLU A 6 -5.78 7.29 -19.07
CA GLU A 6 -4.67 6.43 -19.52
C GLU A 6 -4.84 4.96 -19.09
N PHE A 7 -5.75 4.68 -18.15
CA PHE A 7 -6.03 3.33 -17.67
C PHE A 7 -7.25 2.74 -18.39
N SER A 8 -7.11 1.50 -18.86
CA SER A 8 -8.24 0.74 -19.37
C SER A 8 -9.26 0.48 -18.27
N ALA A 9 -10.50 0.15 -18.64
CA ALA A 9 -11.54 -0.18 -17.67
C ALA A 9 -11.13 -1.37 -16.78
N ALA A 10 -10.43 -2.36 -17.34
CA ALA A 10 -9.92 -3.50 -16.58
C ALA A 10 -8.84 -3.10 -15.58
N GLU A 11 -7.89 -2.24 -15.97
CA GLU A 11 -6.85 -1.76 -15.07
C GLU A 11 -7.44 -0.93 -13.93
N ARG A 12 -8.43 -0.07 -14.21
CA ARG A 12 -9.13 0.69 -13.16
C ARG A 12 -9.78 -0.23 -12.13
N ARG A 13 -10.45 -1.30 -12.57
CA ARG A 13 -11.01 -2.31 -11.67
C ARG A 13 -9.94 -2.98 -10.82
N GLN A 14 -8.81 -3.38 -11.43
CA GLN A 14 -7.70 -3.98 -10.68
C GLN A 14 -7.14 -3.03 -9.62
N LEU A 15 -6.89 -1.76 -9.96
CA LEU A 15 -6.39 -0.77 -9.02
C LEU A 15 -7.37 -0.54 -7.86
N LEU A 16 -8.67 -0.48 -8.15
CA LEU A 16 -9.71 -0.38 -7.12
C LEU A 16 -9.72 -1.60 -6.21
N ILE A 17 -9.59 -2.81 -6.76
CA ILE A 17 -9.50 -4.05 -5.97
C ILE A 17 -8.27 -4.00 -5.06
N MET A 18 -7.12 -3.58 -5.56
CA MET A 18 -5.90 -3.46 -4.76
C MET A 18 -6.06 -2.44 -3.63
N VAL A 19 -6.65 -1.29 -3.91
CA VAL A 19 -6.96 -0.28 -2.88
C VAL A 19 -7.91 -0.86 -1.83
N ALA A 20 -8.97 -1.54 -2.25
CA ALA A 20 -9.92 -2.18 -1.34
C ALA A 20 -9.23 -3.23 -0.45
N LEU A 21 -8.34 -4.05 -1.01
CA LEU A 21 -7.55 -5.02 -0.25
C LEU A 21 -6.61 -4.34 0.75
N CYS A 22 -5.91 -3.27 0.36
CA CYS A 22 -5.07 -2.49 1.29
C CYS A 22 -5.89 -1.97 2.47
N VAL A 23 -7.11 -1.49 2.22
CA VAL A 23 -8.02 -1.02 3.26
C VAL A 23 -8.41 -2.20 4.15
N LEU A 24 -8.90 -3.30 3.59
CA LEU A 24 -9.33 -4.48 4.36
C LEU A 24 -8.22 -5.03 5.27
N PHE A 25 -6.99 -5.13 4.77
CA PHE A 25 -5.84 -5.59 5.57
C PHE A 25 -5.31 -4.52 6.55
N GLY A 26 -5.57 -3.24 6.28
CA GLY A 26 -5.17 -2.13 7.14
C GLY A 26 -6.15 -1.80 8.26
N VAL A 27 -7.39 -2.30 8.21
CA VAL A 27 -8.34 -2.14 9.31
C VAL A 27 -7.81 -2.90 10.54
N ARG A 28 -7.73 -2.18 11.67
CA ARG A 28 -7.49 -2.73 13.00
C ARG A 28 -8.80 -2.73 13.78
N TYR A 29 -8.91 -3.59 14.78
CA TYR A 29 -10.09 -3.67 15.63
C TYR A 29 -9.68 -3.70 17.09
N TYR A 30 -10.07 -2.66 17.84
CA TYR A 30 -9.93 -2.57 19.29
C TYR A 30 -11.34 -2.48 19.89
N PRO A 31 -11.88 -3.57 20.45
CA PRO A 31 -13.30 -3.67 20.82
C PRO A 31 -13.74 -2.58 21.81
N ASP A 32 -12.85 -2.17 22.71
CA ASP A 32 -13.16 -1.23 23.79
C ASP A 32 -12.88 0.24 23.42
N ASN A 33 -12.32 0.50 22.23
CA ASN A 33 -11.90 1.85 21.86
C ASN A 33 -12.06 2.12 20.35
N LEU A 34 -13.21 2.71 19.99
CA LEU A 34 -13.52 3.11 18.62
C LEU A 34 -12.54 4.18 18.09
N PHE A 35 -12.14 5.13 18.92
CA PHE A 35 -11.21 6.19 18.51
C PHE A 35 -9.84 5.61 18.17
N LEU A 36 -9.33 4.69 18.99
CA LEU A 36 -8.08 3.98 18.74
C LEU A 36 -8.18 3.14 17.46
N THR A 37 -9.29 2.42 17.28
CA THR A 37 -9.60 1.65 16.06
C THR A 37 -9.50 2.49 14.80
N ILE A 38 -10.18 3.63 14.76
CA ILE A 38 -10.16 4.52 13.60
C ILE A 38 -8.76 5.10 13.39
N ARG A 39 -8.13 5.62 14.45
CA ARG A 39 -6.81 6.25 14.37
C ARG A 39 -5.74 5.29 13.85
N GLU A 40 -5.66 4.09 14.42
CA GLU A 40 -4.67 3.09 14.02
C GLU A 40 -4.95 2.59 12.60
N SER A 41 -6.21 2.31 12.25
CA SER A 41 -6.57 1.89 10.88
C SER A 41 -6.16 2.94 9.84
N VAL A 42 -6.50 4.21 10.09
CA VAL A 42 -6.11 5.32 9.21
C VAL A 42 -4.59 5.44 9.13
N ARG A 43 -3.88 5.35 10.26
CA ARG A 43 -2.42 5.41 10.30
C ARG A 43 -1.79 4.32 9.43
N TYR A 44 -2.23 3.06 9.57
CA TYR A 44 -1.69 1.94 8.80
C TYR A 44 -2.01 2.04 7.32
N ILE A 45 -3.26 2.36 6.96
CA ILE A 45 -3.67 2.54 5.58
C ILE A 45 -2.85 3.63 4.90
N LEU A 46 -2.71 4.80 5.54
CA LEU A 46 -1.88 5.89 5.03
C LEU A 46 -0.40 5.49 4.93
N ALA A 47 0.13 4.79 5.92
CA ALA A 47 1.50 4.29 5.91
C ALA A 47 1.76 3.36 4.72
N PHE A 48 0.87 2.42 4.41
CA PHE A 48 1.03 1.51 3.27
C PHE A 48 1.13 2.26 1.95
N PHE A 49 0.24 3.23 1.71
CA PHE A 49 0.28 4.03 0.49
C PHE A 49 1.50 4.95 0.44
N PHE A 50 1.88 5.55 1.57
CA PHE A 50 3.04 6.45 1.63
C PHE A 50 4.34 5.69 1.40
N TYR A 51 4.57 4.58 2.10
CA TYR A 51 5.74 3.74 1.92
C TYR A 51 5.78 3.08 0.55
N GLY A 52 4.66 2.53 0.07
CA GLY A 52 4.56 1.92 -1.25
C GLY A 52 4.84 2.92 -2.37
N GLY A 53 4.24 4.11 -2.30
CA GLY A 53 4.45 5.18 -3.28
C GLY A 53 5.88 5.73 -3.27
N THR A 54 6.42 6.02 -2.08
CA THR A 54 7.79 6.54 -1.94
C THR A 54 8.83 5.54 -2.43
N LEU A 55 8.72 4.28 -2.00
CA LEU A 55 9.63 3.22 -2.43
C LEU A 55 9.54 2.98 -3.94
N SER A 56 8.32 2.97 -4.50
CA SER A 56 8.15 2.89 -5.95
C SER A 56 8.81 4.05 -6.68
N PHE A 57 8.66 5.28 -6.20
CA PHE A 57 9.27 6.44 -6.83
C PHE A 57 10.79 6.34 -6.84
N ILE A 58 11.39 6.00 -5.69
CA ILE A 58 12.85 5.83 -5.55
C ILE A 58 13.33 4.72 -6.49
N MET A 59 12.70 3.54 -6.45
CA MET A 59 13.10 2.40 -7.28
C MET A 59 12.98 2.71 -8.78
N CYS A 60 11.88 3.32 -9.20
CA CYS A 60 11.72 3.72 -10.59
C CYS A 60 12.78 4.75 -11.00
N LYS A 61 13.10 5.74 -10.15
CA LYS A 61 14.15 6.73 -10.44
C LYS A 61 15.54 6.09 -10.55
N LEU A 62 15.84 5.10 -9.71
CA LEU A 62 17.08 4.33 -9.81
C LEU A 62 17.15 3.54 -11.13
N VAL A 63 16.05 2.90 -11.53
CA VAL A 63 15.98 2.15 -12.79
C VAL A 63 16.08 3.09 -14.01
N GLU A 64 15.43 4.25 -13.99
CA GLU A 64 15.57 5.27 -15.03
C GLU A 64 17.04 5.69 -15.18
N ARG A 65 17.75 5.90 -14.06
CA ARG A 65 19.16 6.29 -14.06
C ARG A 65 20.07 5.18 -14.58
N ALA A 66 19.80 3.93 -14.23
CA ALA A 66 20.59 2.78 -14.66
C ALA A 66 20.37 2.43 -16.15
N THR A 67 19.12 2.47 -16.61
CA THR A 67 18.73 2.05 -17.97
C THR A 67 18.71 3.19 -18.99
N LYS A 68 18.76 4.45 -18.52
CA LYS A 68 18.56 5.66 -19.32
C LYS A 68 17.23 5.69 -20.09
N ARG A 69 16.24 4.87 -19.69
CA ARG A 69 14.90 4.84 -20.28
C ARG A 69 13.89 5.53 -19.36
N PRO A 70 13.00 6.38 -19.88
CA PRO A 70 11.96 6.99 -19.07
C PRO A 70 10.93 5.94 -18.62
N ILE A 71 10.53 6.00 -17.35
CA ILE A 71 9.46 5.18 -16.80
C ILE A 71 8.17 6.01 -16.76
N SER A 72 7.08 5.42 -17.26
CA SER A 72 5.79 6.10 -17.26
C SER A 72 5.25 6.28 -15.84
N ARG A 73 4.57 7.40 -15.59
CA ARG A 73 3.87 7.66 -14.32
C ARG A 73 2.86 6.54 -13.99
N LYS A 74 2.23 5.98 -15.03
CA LYS A 74 1.35 4.80 -14.95
C LYS A 74 2.06 3.60 -14.31
N ALA A 75 3.30 3.31 -14.72
CA ALA A 75 4.08 2.21 -14.16
C ALA A 75 4.44 2.46 -12.68
N ILE A 76 4.85 3.69 -12.35
CA ILE A 76 5.15 4.10 -10.95
C ILE A 76 3.91 3.89 -10.06
N LEU A 77 2.73 4.36 -10.49
CA LEU A 77 1.49 4.20 -9.72
C LEU A 77 1.12 2.72 -9.51
N LYS A 78 1.20 1.90 -10.55
CA LYS A 78 0.93 0.46 -10.45
C LYS A 78 1.90 -0.20 -9.48
N PHE A 79 3.19 0.07 -9.61
CA PHE A 79 4.20 -0.53 -8.76
C PHE A 79 4.07 -0.07 -7.30
N GLY A 80 3.77 1.22 -7.07
CA GLY A 80 3.47 1.74 -5.73
C GLY A 80 2.27 1.08 -5.08
N LEU A 81 1.20 0.82 -5.84
CA LEU A 81 0.04 0.08 -5.33
C LEU A 81 0.34 -1.39 -5.04
N ILE A 82 1.18 -2.04 -5.86
CA ILE A 82 1.64 -3.41 -5.59
C ILE A 82 2.43 -3.44 -4.28
N LEU A 83 3.34 -2.49 -4.08
CA LEU A 83 4.12 -2.38 -2.84
C LEU A 83 3.24 -2.07 -1.63
N ALA A 84 2.26 -1.16 -1.76
CA ALA A 84 1.31 -0.87 -0.69
C ALA A 84 0.51 -2.11 -0.30
N LEU A 85 0.04 -2.88 -1.29
CA LEU A 85 -0.66 -4.14 -1.05
C LEU A 85 0.25 -5.16 -0.35
N PHE A 86 1.50 -5.28 -0.80
CA PHE A 86 2.48 -6.14 -0.16
C PHE A 86 2.69 -5.77 1.31
N PHE A 87 2.91 -4.49 1.63
CA PHE A 87 3.01 -4.02 3.01
C PHE A 87 1.77 -4.33 3.83
N SER A 88 0.57 -4.13 3.27
CA SER A 88 -0.68 -4.44 3.97
C SER A 88 -0.81 -5.93 4.31
N ILE A 89 -0.44 -6.82 3.38
CA ILE A 89 -0.46 -8.26 3.59
C ILE A 89 0.59 -8.66 4.62
N THR A 90 1.83 -8.19 4.51
CA THR A 90 2.90 -8.49 5.46
C THR A 90 2.52 -8.06 6.88
N GLU A 91 1.93 -6.88 7.02
CA GLU A 91 1.51 -6.32 8.31
C GLU A 91 0.27 -7.02 8.88
N ALA A 92 -0.63 -7.52 8.02
CA ALA A 92 -1.70 -8.42 8.45
C ALA A 92 -1.13 -9.75 8.96
N LEU A 93 -0.23 -10.38 8.21
CA LEU A 93 0.45 -11.61 8.63
C LEU A 93 1.21 -11.41 9.94
N HIS A 94 1.92 -10.29 10.11
CA HIS A 94 2.64 -9.99 11.35
C HIS A 94 1.72 -10.00 12.58
N VAL A 95 0.52 -9.42 12.45
CA VAL A 95 -0.48 -9.40 13.52
C VAL A 95 -1.12 -10.77 13.76
N TYR A 96 -1.48 -11.49 12.70
CA TYR A 96 -2.10 -12.82 12.84
C TYR A 96 -1.14 -13.88 13.38
N PHE A 97 0.14 -13.83 12.98
CA PHE A 97 1.15 -14.80 13.41
C PHE A 97 1.97 -14.36 14.62
N GLN A 98 1.67 -13.19 15.21
CA GLN A 98 2.42 -12.62 16.35
C GLN A 98 3.94 -12.66 16.13
N LEU A 99 4.41 -12.35 14.92
CA LEU A 99 5.83 -12.43 14.55
C LEU A 99 6.69 -11.30 15.18
N GLY A 100 6.21 -10.66 16.24
CA GLY A 100 6.91 -9.66 17.04
C GLY A 100 7.25 -10.21 18.43
N PRO A 101 8.27 -9.67 19.11
CA PRO A 101 8.73 -10.21 20.39
C PRO A 101 7.57 -10.22 21.37
N LYS A 102 7.27 -11.40 21.94
CA LYS A 102 6.37 -11.53 23.09
C LYS A 102 6.78 -10.46 24.10
N LYS A 103 5.97 -9.42 24.27
CA LYS A 103 6.01 -8.66 25.52
C LYS A 103 5.46 -9.61 26.58
N SER A 104 6.39 -10.23 27.31
CA SER A 104 6.11 -10.94 28.55
C SER A 104 5.27 -10.03 29.45
N PRO A 105 4.28 -10.59 30.17
CA PRO A 105 3.43 -9.84 31.09
C PRO A 105 4.23 -9.13 32.19
#